data_AF-A0A7Y8H8K2-F1
#
_entry.id   AF-A0A7Y8H8K2-F1
#
_cell.length_a   1.000
_cell.length_b   1.000
_cell.length_c   1.000
_cell.angle_alpha   90.00
_cell.angle_beta   90.00
_cell.angle_gamma   90.00
#
_symmetry.space_group_name_H-M   'P 1'
#
loop_
_entity.id
_entity.type
_entity.pdbx_description
1 polymer ?
#
loop_
_entity_poly.entity_id
_entity_poly.type
_entity_poly.pdbx_seq_one_letter_code
_entity_poly.pdbx_strand_id
1 'polypeptide(L)' 'MKKLEAEKVIKIILEADGGCKFCVASLLKLYGDEFPEYKENANMAFRDKFEIGLEEFLNESHKEHIRGN' A
#
# COMPACT_ATOMS: atom_id res chain seq x y z
N MET A 1 -14.27 10.16 4.73
CA MET A 1 -14.95 9.06 4.00
C MET A 1 -15.73 8.20 5.00
N LYS A 2 -16.68 7.34 4.61
CA LYS A 2 -17.22 6.34 5.54
C LYS A 2 -16.34 5.09 5.54
N LYS A 3 -16.20 4.38 6.66
CA LYS A 3 -15.34 3.17 6.78
C LYS A 3 -15.58 2.15 5.66
N LEU A 4 -16.83 1.90 5.29
CA LEU A 4 -17.19 0.98 4.20
C LEU A 4 -16.68 1.44 2.82
N GLU A 5 -16.67 2.75 2.57
CA GLU A 5 -16.17 3.32 1.31
C GLU A 5 -14.65 3.19 1.23
N ALA A 6 -13.96 3.44 2.34
CA ALA A 6 -12.51 3.24 2.47
C ALA A 6 -12.10 1.80 2.12
N GLU A 7 -12.79 0.82 2.68
CA GLU A 7 -12.54 -0.60 2.41
C GLU A 7 -12.76 -0.97 0.93
N LYS A 8 -13.75 -0.36 0.26
CA LYS A 8 -13.98 -0.56 -1.18
C LYS A 8 -12.85 0.02 -2.02
N VAL A 9 -12.39 1.23 -1.69
CA VAL A 9 -11.27 1.87 -2.40
C VAL A 9 -10.00 1.04 -2.23
N ILE A 10 -9.69 0.58 -1.02
CA ILE A 10 -8.54 -0.29 -0.77
C ILE A 10 -8.62 -1.56 -1.63
N LYS A 11 -9.78 -2.22 -1.70
CA LYS A 11 -9.96 -3.40 -2.57
C LYS A 11 -9.69 -3.09 -4.05
N ILE A 12 -10.13 -1.93 -4.54
CA ILE A 12 -9.83 -1.51 -5.92
C ILE A 12 -8.32 -1.30 -6.10
N ILE A 13 -7.65 -0.63 -5.16
CA ILE A 13 -6.21 -0.39 -5.20
C ILE A 13 -5.43 -1.72 -5.23
N LEU A 14 -5.85 -2.73 -4.47
CA LEU A 14 -5.21 -4.04 -4.46
C LEU A 14 -5.22 -4.72 -5.84
N GLU A 15 -6.13 -4.37 -6.74
CA GLU A 15 -6.21 -4.94 -8.09
C GLU A 15 -5.42 -4.12 -9.14
N ALA A 16 -4.76 -3.04 -8.73
CA ALA A 16 -3.97 -2.20 -9.63
C ALA A 16 -2.85 -3.01 -10.31
N ASP A 17 -2.81 -2.93 -11.64
CA ASP A 17 -1.86 -3.64 -12.51
C ASP A 17 -1.75 -5.14 -12.18
N GLY A 18 -2.91 -5.79 -12.04
CA GLY A 18 -3.01 -7.22 -11.71
C GLY A 18 -2.60 -7.57 -10.28
N GLY A 19 -2.50 -6.57 -9.39
CA GLY A 19 -2.04 -6.75 -8.01
C GLY A 19 -0.52 -6.79 -7.87
N CYS A 20 0.22 -6.11 -8.75
CA CYS A 20 1.66 -5.93 -8.60
C CYS A 20 1.99 -5.23 -7.27
N LYS A 21 2.79 -5.88 -6.41
CA LYS A 21 3.14 -5.38 -5.07
C LYS A 21 3.71 -3.96 -5.07
N PHE A 22 4.49 -3.57 -6.08
CA PHE A 22 5.08 -2.21 -6.19
C PHE A 22 4.04 -1.14 -6.51
N CYS A 23 3.17 -1.43 -7.47
CA CYS A 23 2.08 -0.54 -7.88
C CYS A 23 1.08 -0.36 -6.72
N VAL A 24 0.68 -1.47 -6.11
CA VAL A 24 -0.22 -1.46 -4.95
C VAL A 24 0.41 -0.70 -3.78
N ALA A 25 1.69 -0.92 -3.47
CA ALA A 25 2.37 -0.20 -2.39
C ALA A 25 2.39 1.32 -2.61
N SER A 26 2.70 1.75 -3.84
CA SER A 26 2.75 3.18 -4.18
C SER A 26 1.39 3.85 -4.02
N LEU A 27 0.33 3.19 -4.47
CA LEU A 27 -1.05 3.70 -4.37
C LEU A 27 -1.57 3.68 -2.94
N LEU A 28 -1.30 2.63 -2.17
CA LEU A 28 -1.69 2.56 -0.75
C LEU A 28 -0.93 3.57 0.11
N LYS A 29 0.33 3.87 -0.22
CA LYS A 29 1.08 4.95 0.42
C LYS A 29 0.40 6.30 0.18
N LEU A 30 0.13 6.63 -1.09
CA LEU A 30 -0.56 7.87 -1.45
C LEU A 30 -1.93 7.97 -0.76
N TYR A 31 -2.69 6.87 -0.77
CA TYR A 31 -3.98 6.80 -0.09
C TYR A 31 -3.86 7.04 1.43
N GLY A 32 -2.86 6.44 2.09
CA GLY A 32 -2.63 6.65 3.53
C GLY A 32 -2.12 8.05 3.88
N ASP A 33 -1.40 8.71 2.97
CA ASP A 33 -0.93 10.09 3.15
C ASP A 33 -2.08 11.11 2.99
N GLU A 34 -2.96 10.90 2.00
CA GLU A 34 -4.15 11.73 1.75
C GLU A 34 -5.29 11.47 2.76
N PHE A 35 -5.40 10.25 3.27
CA PHE A 35 -6.41 9.86 4.25
C PHE A 35 -5.78 9.16 5.48
N PRO A 36 -5.14 9.93 6.38
CA PRO A 36 -4.37 9.40 7.50
C PRO A 36 -5.17 8.48 8.44
N GLU A 37 -6.48 8.72 8.59
CA GLU A 37 -7.36 7.89 9.42
C GLU A 37 -7.51 6.44 8.92
N TYR A 38 -7.15 6.16 7.66
CA TYR A 38 -7.18 4.81 7.07
C TYR A 38 -5.79 4.23 6.82
N LYS A 39 -4.72 4.89 7.29
CA LYS A 39 -3.36 4.42 7.09
C LYS A 39 -3.15 3.01 7.65
N GLU A 40 -3.73 2.70 8.81
CA GLU A 40 -3.68 1.36 9.41
C GLU A 40 -4.40 0.33 8.53
N ASN A 41 -5.59 0.66 8.00
CA ASN A 41 -6.32 -0.20 7.09
C ASN A 41 -5.52 -0.51 5.81
N ALA A 42 -4.85 0.49 5.24
CA ALA A 42 -4.01 0.33 4.06
C ALA A 42 -2.80 -0.58 4.35
N ASN A 43 -2.14 -0.38 5.49
CA ASN A 43 -1.04 -1.23 5.96
C ASN A 43 -1.48 -2.70 6.14
N MET A 44 -2.60 -2.92 6.81
CA MET A 44 -3.15 -4.27 7.03
C MET A 44 -3.51 -4.94 5.71
N ALA A 45 -4.21 -4.24 4.81
CA ALA A 45 -4.63 -4.81 3.54
C ALA A 45 -3.45 -5.22 2.64
N PHE A 46 -2.35 -4.44 2.65
CA PHE A 46 -1.13 -4.81 1.95
C PHE A 46 -0.49 -6.07 2.56
N ARG A 47 -0.39 -6.11 3.89
CA ARG A 47 0.16 -7.25 4.63
C ARG A 47 -0.64 -8.52 4.38
N ASP A 48 -1.95 -8.44 4.38
CA ASP A 48 -2.83 -9.59 4.14
C ASP A 48 -2.67 -10.13 2.71
N LYS A 49 -2.39 -9.27 1.72
CA LYS A 49 -2.23 -9.68 0.32
C LYS A 49 -0.82 -10.19 -0.03
N PHE A 50 0.23 -9.63 0.57
CA PHE A 50 1.62 -9.88 0.17
C PHE A 50 2.51 -10.44 1.29
N GLU A 51 1.95 -10.71 2.47
CA GLU A 51 2.64 -11.29 3.62
C GLU A 51 3.82 -10.45 4.17
N ILE A 52 3.87 -9.15 3.83
CA ILE A 52 4.89 -8.18 4.26
C ILE A 52 4.24 -6.85 4.63
N GLY A 53 4.77 -6.13 5.62
CA GLY A 53 4.27 -4.80 5.96
C GLY A 53 4.47 -3.80 4.82
N LEU A 54 3.50 -2.91 4.57
CA LEU A 54 3.65 -1.87 3.54
C LEU A 54 4.84 -0.95 3.84
N GLU A 55 4.99 -0.47 5.07
CA GLU A 55 6.13 0.36 5.46
C GLU A 55 7.47 -0.40 5.37
N GLU A 56 7.48 -1.69 5.75
CA GLU A 56 8.65 -2.56 5.61
C GLU A 56 9.07 -2.69 4.15
N PHE A 57 8.14 -3.05 3.27
CA PHE A 57 8.35 -3.17 1.84
C PHE A 57 8.84 -1.87 1.20
N LEU A 58 8.25 -0.73 1.57
CA LEU A 58 8.68 0.58 1.10
C LEU A 58 10.12 0.87 1.56
N ASN A 59 10.45 0.63 2.83
CA ASN A 59 11.80 0.85 3.36
C ASN A 59 12.86 -0.04 2.70
N GLU A 60 12.51 -1.27 2.32
CA GLU A 60 13.40 -2.18 1.59
C GLU A 60 13.58 -1.76 0.13
N SER A 61 12.50 -1.44 -0.57
CA SER A 61 12.55 -1.01 -1.97
C SER A 61 13.39 0.26 -2.18
N HIS A 62 13.35 1.19 -1.23
CA HIS A 62 14.20 2.38 -1.24
C HIS A 62 15.70 2.06 -1.10
N LYS A 63 16.08 1.00 -0.37
CA LYS A 63 17.48 0.59 -0.21
C LYS A 63 18.07 -0.02 -1.48
N GLU A 64 17.25 -0.69 -2.30
CA GLU A 64 17.69 -1.26 -3.57
C GLU A 64 17.96 -0.17 -4.62
N HIS A 65 17.21 0.93 -4.61
CA HIS A 65 17.46 2.07 -5.51
C HIS A 65 18.76 2.82 -5.20
N ILE A 66 19.20 2.85 -3.93
CA ILE A 66 20.46 3.52 -3.52
C ILE A 66 21.69 2.67 -3.88
N ARG A 67 21.55 1.34 -3.98
CA ARG A 67 22.64 0.42 -4.33
C ARG A 67 22.90 0.29 -5.83
N GLY A 68 22.05 0.88 -6.67
CA GLY A 68 22.12 0.79 -8.13
C GLY A 68 22.71 2.01 -8.85
N ASN A 69 23.28 2.98 -8.13
CA ASN A 69 23.89 4.19 -8.70
C ASN A 69 25.39 4.28 -8.41
#